data_AF-A0A4C1SFJ6-F1
#
_entry.id   AF-A0A4C1SFJ6-F1
#
_cell.length_a   1.000
_cell.length_b   1.000
_cell.length_c   1.000
_cell.angle_alpha   90.00
_cell.angle_beta   90.00
_cell.angle_gamma   90.00
#
_symmetry.space_group_name_H-M   'P 1'
#
loop_
_entity.id
_entity.type
_entity.pdbx_description
1 polymer ?
#
loop_
_entity_poly.entity_id
_entity_poly.type
_entity_poly.pdbx_seq_one_letter_code
_entity_poly.pdbx_strand_id
1 'polypeptide(L)'
;MTELKFEYKTSDWRLFIDSSKVSLKAVLLHNGNKYPSVPVAHATEIKESYENMKSLLEHIKYNQYSWKICGDLKVIAILLGLQLGYMKFSCFLCEWDSRDKKNHYVKKEWPKRDALIPGQRNVLHTPLINPEDVLLPPLHIKLGLMKNFVKAMNKNGDGFCYLKKKFPNISDAKIKEGIFVGPQIRNLLADEEFEQKLNPIENPHGHVFEMLFVIFLEATGPKTMKS
;
A
#
# COMPACT_ATOMS: atom_id res chain seq x y z
N MET A 1 11.99 26.80 -8.34
CA MET A 1 10.66 26.37 -8.82
C MET A 1 10.28 27.33 -9.93
N THR A 2 10.42 26.88 -11.17
CA THR A 2 10.00 27.59 -12.38
C THR A 2 8.49 27.84 -12.33
N GLU A 3 8.06 29.01 -12.78
CA GLU A 3 6.68 29.52 -12.71
C GLU A 3 5.64 28.51 -13.20
N LEU A 4 4.90 27.91 -12.25
CA LEU A 4 3.65 27.25 -12.58
C LEU A 4 2.68 28.35 -13.06
N LYS A 5 2.14 28.23 -14.27
CA LYS A 5 1.19 29.21 -14.86
C LYS A 5 -0.19 29.22 -14.20
N PHE A 6 -0.28 28.75 -12.96
CA PHE A 6 -1.51 28.60 -12.19
C PHE A 6 -1.21 28.78 -10.69
N GLU A 7 -2.24 29.13 -9.94
CA GLU A 7 -2.14 29.33 -8.49
C GLU A 7 -1.74 28.03 -7.79
N TYR A 8 -0.60 28.03 -7.10
CA TYR A 8 -0.09 26.87 -6.38
C TYR A 8 -0.66 26.85 -4.97
N LYS A 9 -1.51 25.85 -4.69
CA LYS A 9 -1.99 25.56 -3.35
C LYS A 9 -1.49 24.20 -2.88
N THR A 10 -0.76 24.18 -1.77
CA THR A 10 -0.08 22.98 -1.28
C THR A 10 -1.02 21.82 -0.97
N SER A 11 -2.25 22.11 -0.50
CA SER A 11 -3.28 21.09 -0.22
C SER A 11 -3.73 20.31 -1.45
N ASP A 12 -3.51 20.85 -2.64
CA ASP A 12 -3.97 20.26 -3.89
C ASP A 12 -2.95 19.25 -4.42
N TRP A 13 -1.80 19.12 -3.75
CA TRP A 13 -0.72 18.21 -4.10
C TRP A 13 -0.43 17.24 -2.96
N ARG A 14 -0.05 16.02 -3.35
CA ARG A 14 0.50 15.03 -2.43
C ARG A 14 1.86 14.59 -2.93
N LEU A 15 2.77 14.35 -2.00
CA LEU A 15 4.09 13.81 -2.29
C LEU A 15 3.98 12.29 -2.44
N PHE A 16 4.44 11.78 -3.57
CA PHE A 16 4.62 10.36 -3.80
C PHE A 16 6.12 10.04 -3.78
N ILE A 17 6.53 9.14 -2.90
CA ILE A 17 7.90 8.62 -2.86
C ILE A 17 7.87 7.18 -3.34
N ASP A 18 8.55 6.95 -4.45
CA ASP A 18 8.84 5.63 -4.98
C ASP A 18 10.30 5.32 -4.78
N SER A 19 10.58 4.11 -4.33
CA SER A 19 11.95 3.70 -4.07
C SER A 19 12.19 2.29 -4.54
N SER A 20 13.42 2.06 -4.94
CA SER A 20 13.94 0.74 -5.27
C SER A 20 15.25 0.51 -4.52
N LYS A 21 15.83 -0.68 -4.70
CA LYS A 21 17.15 -1.00 -4.14
C LYS A 21 18.25 -0.06 -4.62
N VAL A 22 18.06 0.62 -5.76
CA VAL A 22 19.09 1.39 -6.47
C VAL A 22 18.63 2.79 -6.86
N SER A 23 17.45 3.22 -6.46
CA SER A 23 16.97 4.56 -6.81
C SER A 23 15.90 5.05 -5.85
N LEU A 24 15.82 6.36 -5.74
CA LEU A 24 14.82 7.07 -4.95
C LEU A 24 14.21 8.17 -5.81
N LYS A 25 12.89 8.22 -5.87
CA LYS A 25 12.13 9.17 -6.68
C LYS A 25 11.07 9.83 -5.82
N ALA A 26 10.99 11.15 -5.89
CA ALA A 26 9.96 11.92 -5.25
C ALA A 26 9.23 12.76 -6.30
N VAL A 27 7.91 12.63 -6.32
CA VAL A 27 7.04 13.21 -7.34
C VAL A 27 5.83 13.82 -6.67
N LEU A 28 5.48 15.06 -7.01
CA LEU A 28 4.22 15.66 -6.61
C LEU A 28 3.11 15.23 -7.56
N LEU A 29 2.02 14.74 -6.98
CA LEU A 29 0.81 14.34 -7.69
C LEU A 29 -0.31 15.31 -7.34
N HIS A 30 -0.97 15.88 -8.36
CA HIS A 30 -2.14 16.70 -8.13
C HIS A 30 -3.34 15.84 -7.71
N ASN A 31 -4.06 16.27 -6.68
CA ASN A 31 -5.27 15.62 -6.22
C ASN A 31 -6.35 15.67 -7.31
N GLY A 32 -6.93 14.52 -7.66
CA GLY A 32 -7.84 14.42 -8.81
C GLY A 32 -7.16 14.37 -10.19
N ASN A 33 -5.82 14.28 -10.25
CA ASN A 33 -5.05 14.06 -11.50
C ASN A 33 -5.31 15.09 -12.63
N LYS A 34 -5.74 16.31 -12.27
CA LYS A 34 -6.01 17.40 -13.23
C LYS A 34 -4.74 17.91 -13.93
N TYR A 35 -3.62 17.90 -13.22
CA TYR A 35 -2.33 18.34 -13.72
C TYR A 35 -1.33 17.17 -13.77
N PRO A 36 -0.33 17.25 -14.67
CA PRO A 36 0.72 16.24 -14.75
C PRO A 36 1.51 16.14 -13.45
N SER A 37 2.08 14.97 -13.21
CA SER A 37 2.98 14.73 -12.09
C SER A 37 4.26 15.57 -12.21
N VAL A 38 4.69 16.19 -11.12
CA VAL A 38 5.89 17.05 -11.10
C VAL A 38 7.01 16.33 -10.35
N PRO A 39 8.08 15.86 -11.02
CA PRO A 39 9.22 15.28 -10.33
C PRO A 39 9.93 16.38 -9.52
N VAL A 40 10.13 16.13 -8.22
CA VAL A 40 10.79 17.07 -7.30
C VAL A 40 12.16 16.59 -6.85
N ALA A 41 12.42 15.28 -6.90
CA ALA A 41 13.75 14.73 -6.73
C ALA A 41 13.89 13.36 -7.40
N HIS A 42 15.09 13.08 -7.87
CA HIS A 42 15.49 11.81 -8.44
C HIS A 42 16.94 11.54 -8.07
N ALA A 43 17.21 10.38 -7.48
CA ALA A 43 18.55 9.94 -7.19
C ALA A 43 18.75 8.49 -7.65
N THR A 44 19.84 8.26 -8.39
CA THR A 44 20.32 6.93 -8.77
C THR A 44 21.35 6.45 -7.76
N GLU A 45 21.47 5.15 -7.58
CA GLU A 45 22.41 4.47 -6.67
C GLU A 45 22.19 4.76 -5.18
N ILE A 46 21.07 5.40 -4.83
CA ILE A 46 20.65 5.62 -3.45
C ILE A 46 19.71 4.51 -3.03
N LYS A 47 20.13 3.75 -2.01
CA LYS A 47 19.27 2.75 -1.36
C LYS A 47 18.28 3.42 -0.42
N GLU A 48 17.15 2.76 -0.21
CA GLU A 48 16.22 3.07 0.86
C GLU A 48 16.87 2.92 2.24
N SER A 49 17.11 4.04 2.91
CA SER A 49 17.57 4.11 4.29
C SER A 49 16.93 5.31 4.98
N TYR A 50 16.90 5.29 6.31
CA TYR A 50 16.41 6.43 7.09
C TYR A 50 17.15 7.72 6.75
N GLU A 51 18.49 7.69 6.69
CA GLU A 51 19.29 8.89 6.41
C GLU A 51 19.11 9.41 4.98
N ASN A 52 18.95 8.51 4.01
CA ASN A 52 18.71 8.92 2.63
C ASN A 52 17.31 9.55 2.48
N MET A 53 16.30 9.02 3.18
CA MET A 53 14.97 9.61 3.21
C MET A 53 14.96 10.97 3.91
N LYS A 54 15.71 11.11 5.01
CA LYS A 54 15.87 12.38 5.71
C LYS A 54 16.50 13.43 4.79
N SER A 55 17.62 13.09 4.16
CA SER A 55 18.29 13.95 3.18
C SER A 55 17.36 14.34 2.03
N LEU A 56 16.60 13.38 1.47
CA LEU A 56 15.60 13.66 0.44
C LEU A 56 14.58 14.72 0.89
N LEU A 57 13.99 14.55 2.08
CA LEU A 57 12.97 15.46 2.61
C LEU A 57 13.52 16.86 2.88
N GLU A 58 14.77 16.98 3.34
CA GLU A 58 15.47 18.25 3.50
C GLU A 58 15.69 18.96 2.16
N HIS A 59 16.13 18.23 1.13
CA HIS A 59 16.38 18.78 -0.21
C HIS A 59 15.11 19.33 -0.87
N ILE A 60 13.97 18.63 -0.71
CA ILE A 60 12.68 19.09 -1.24
C ILE A 60 11.97 20.09 -0.31
N LYS A 61 12.60 20.46 0.82
CA LYS A 61 12.06 21.35 1.85
C LYS A 61 10.68 20.91 2.34
N TYR A 62 10.52 19.62 2.61
CA TYR A 62 9.24 19.02 3.01
C TYR A 62 8.54 19.80 4.13
N ASN A 63 9.26 20.16 5.19
CA ASN A 63 8.71 20.86 6.35
C ASN A 63 8.06 22.21 6.01
N GLN A 64 8.47 22.87 4.92
CA GLN A 64 7.88 24.14 4.48
C GLN A 64 6.47 23.93 3.89
N TYR A 65 6.24 22.80 3.24
CA TYR A 65 5.01 22.52 2.50
C TYR A 65 4.09 21.57 3.25
N SER A 66 4.63 20.64 4.04
CA SER A 66 3.87 19.63 4.78
C SER A 66 2.86 18.89 3.88
N TRP A 67 3.29 18.48 2.69
CA TRP A 67 2.44 17.72 1.78
C TRP A 67 1.96 16.44 2.46
N LYS A 68 0.75 16.01 2.14
CA LYS A 68 0.33 14.63 2.41
C LYS A 68 1.23 13.66 1.64
N ILE A 69 1.65 12.57 2.25
CA ILE A 69 2.60 11.61 1.69
C ILE A 69 1.90 10.30 1.34
N CYS A 70 2.19 9.77 0.17
CA CYS A 70 1.86 8.41 -0.25
C CYS A 70 3.15 7.73 -0.72
N GLY A 71 3.24 6.42 -0.55
CA GLY A 71 4.38 5.63 -0.97
C GLY A 71 4.12 4.16 -0.69
N ASP A 72 5.06 3.31 -1.08
CA ASP A 72 5.00 1.91 -0.67
C ASP A 72 5.04 1.78 0.87
N LEU A 73 4.48 0.70 1.41
CA LEU A 73 4.42 0.50 2.87
C LEU A 73 5.80 0.50 3.53
N LYS A 74 6.84 0.05 2.82
CA LYS A 74 8.22 0.05 3.28
C LYS A 74 8.77 1.48 3.36
N VAL A 75 8.58 2.31 2.34
CA VAL A 75 8.90 3.75 2.39
C VAL A 75 8.21 4.41 3.57
N ILE A 76 6.89 4.20 3.72
CA ILE A 76 6.14 4.78 4.84
C ILE A 76 6.70 4.30 6.19
N ALA A 77 7.05 3.02 6.32
CA ALA A 77 7.67 2.49 7.54
C ALA A 77 9.00 3.17 7.87
N ILE A 78 9.87 3.40 6.88
CA ILE A 78 11.14 4.13 7.07
C ILE A 78 10.88 5.58 7.51
N LEU A 79 9.94 6.27 6.85
CA LEU A 79 9.59 7.65 7.17
C LEU A 79 9.02 7.80 8.58
N LEU A 80 8.31 6.79 9.07
CA LEU A 80 7.80 6.71 10.44
C LEU A 80 8.80 6.12 11.44
N GLY A 81 10.05 5.89 11.01
CA GLY A 81 11.14 5.45 11.87
C GLY A 81 11.08 3.99 12.29
N LEU A 82 10.26 3.16 11.65
CA LEU A 82 10.17 1.73 11.96
C LEU A 82 11.38 0.96 11.42
N GLN A 83 11.81 -0.04 12.20
CA GLN A 83 12.78 -1.01 11.73
C GLN A 83 12.13 -1.96 10.72
N LEU A 84 12.82 -2.17 9.60
CA LEU A 84 12.39 -3.08 8.56
C LEU A 84 12.74 -4.54 8.89
N GLY A 85 12.01 -5.47 8.27
CA GLY A 85 12.20 -6.91 8.44
C GLY A 85 11.04 -7.58 9.20
N TYR A 86 11.23 -8.83 9.60
CA TYR A 86 10.22 -9.65 10.28
C TYR A 86 10.15 -9.35 11.78
N MET A 87 9.84 -8.09 12.12
CA MET A 87 9.85 -7.61 13.49
C MET A 87 8.48 -7.77 14.18
N LYS A 88 8.53 -7.91 15.50
CA LYS A 88 7.36 -7.82 16.38
C LYS A 88 6.84 -6.39 16.30
N PHE A 89 5.57 -6.15 15.97
CA PHE A 89 4.98 -4.80 15.78
C PHE A 89 5.41 -4.05 14.50
N SER A 90 5.33 -4.71 13.34
CA SER A 90 5.67 -4.10 12.03
C SER A 90 4.65 -3.07 11.51
N CYS A 91 3.44 -3.04 12.05
CA CYS A 91 2.40 -2.11 11.61
C CYS A 91 2.61 -0.71 12.23
N PHE A 92 2.53 0.33 11.39
CA PHE A 92 2.61 1.72 11.83
C PHE A 92 1.27 2.29 12.32
N LEU A 93 0.15 1.63 12.06
CA LEU A 93 -1.19 2.06 12.50
C LEU A 93 -1.61 1.43 13.84
N CYS A 94 -1.19 0.20 14.10
CA CYS A 94 -1.62 -0.58 15.25
C CYS A 94 -0.48 -1.45 15.79
N GLU A 95 -0.70 -2.01 16.97
CA GLU A 95 0.25 -2.83 17.70
C GLU A 95 0.06 -4.32 17.38
N TRP A 96 -0.09 -4.61 16.09
CA TRP A 96 -0.22 -5.98 15.60
C TRP A 96 1.03 -6.81 15.94
N ASP A 97 0.86 -7.81 16.79
CA ASP A 97 1.93 -8.70 17.21
C ASP A 97 2.12 -9.81 16.18
N SER A 98 3.05 -9.63 15.24
CA SER A 98 3.40 -10.62 14.21
C SER A 98 3.88 -11.97 14.77
N ARG A 99 4.14 -12.10 16.07
CA ARG A 99 4.56 -13.35 16.72
C ARG A 99 3.41 -14.07 17.43
N ASP A 100 2.25 -13.44 17.58
CA ASP A 100 1.06 -14.01 18.23
C ASP A 100 0.27 -14.95 17.31
N LYS A 101 0.83 -16.14 17.05
CA LYS A 101 0.22 -17.16 16.18
C LYS A 101 -1.17 -17.61 16.63
N LYS A 102 -1.52 -17.46 17.92
CA LYS A 102 -2.80 -17.91 18.47
C LYS A 102 -3.92 -16.95 18.11
N ASN A 103 -3.66 -15.65 18.23
CA ASN A 103 -4.71 -14.64 18.05
C ASN A 103 -4.72 -14.00 16.65
N HIS A 104 -3.74 -14.27 15.78
CA HIS A 104 -3.63 -13.67 14.44
C HIS A 104 -4.92 -13.65 13.63
N TYR A 105 -5.67 -14.75 13.63
CA TYR A 105 -6.87 -14.92 12.82
C TYR A 105 -8.18 -14.76 13.61
N VAL A 106 -8.08 -14.60 14.93
CA VAL A 106 -9.25 -14.47 15.83
C VAL A 106 -9.45 -13.02 16.23
N LYS A 107 -8.35 -12.31 16.49
CA LYS A 107 -8.36 -10.91 16.91
C LYS A 107 -8.42 -9.99 15.69
N LYS A 108 -9.59 -9.44 15.44
CA LYS A 108 -9.84 -8.47 14.36
C LYS A 108 -9.29 -7.08 14.69
N GLU A 109 -9.37 -6.68 15.96
CA GLU A 109 -8.96 -5.35 16.41
C GLU A 109 -7.68 -5.42 17.24
N TRP A 110 -6.67 -4.68 16.80
CA TRP A 110 -5.41 -4.51 17.53
C TRP A 110 -5.34 -3.11 18.11
N PRO A 111 -4.71 -2.93 19.29
CA PRO A 111 -4.55 -1.61 19.89
C PRO A 111 -3.98 -0.63 18.86
N LYS A 112 -4.58 0.56 18.78
CA LYS A 112 -4.04 1.62 17.92
C LYS A 112 -2.65 1.99 18.43
N ARG A 113 -1.75 2.31 17.50
CA ARG A 113 -0.44 2.83 17.86
C ARG A 113 -0.58 4.32 18.16
N ASP A 114 -0.51 4.67 19.43
CA ASP A 114 -0.68 6.06 19.88
C ASP A 114 0.57 6.91 19.67
N ALA A 115 1.76 6.32 19.81
CA ALA A 115 3.03 7.02 19.67
C ALA A 115 4.11 6.19 18.96
N LEU A 116 5.02 6.89 18.27
CA LEU A 116 6.19 6.34 17.61
C LEU A 116 7.45 6.74 18.38
N ILE A 117 7.64 6.14 19.57
CA ILE A 117 8.76 6.44 20.47
C ILE A 117 9.95 5.53 20.13
N PRO A 118 11.13 6.06 19.76
CA PRO A 118 12.32 5.25 19.49
C PRO A 118 12.66 4.29 20.64
N GLY A 119 13.04 3.06 20.28
CA GLY A 119 13.31 1.97 21.22
C GLY A 119 12.08 1.17 21.65
N GLN A 120 10.86 1.61 21.30
CA GLN A 120 9.62 0.91 21.66
C GLN A 120 8.92 0.32 20.44
N ARG A 121 8.35 -0.89 20.61
CA ARG A 121 7.41 -1.51 19.65
C ARG A 121 7.83 -1.37 18.17
N ASN A 122 9.10 -1.69 17.88
CA ASN A 122 9.73 -1.65 16.54
C ASN A 122 10.06 -0.27 15.96
N VAL A 123 9.99 0.80 16.75
CA VAL A 123 10.45 2.12 16.34
C VAL A 123 11.95 2.21 16.62
N LEU A 124 12.74 2.41 15.57
CA LEU A 124 14.20 2.53 15.66
C LEU A 124 14.64 4.00 15.65
N HIS A 125 13.97 4.82 14.85
CA HIS A 125 14.31 6.23 14.66
C HIS A 125 13.10 7.12 14.97
N THR A 126 13.37 8.40 15.23
CA THR A 126 12.31 9.40 15.30
C THR A 126 11.60 9.51 13.95
N PRO A 127 10.26 9.61 13.90
CA PRO A 127 9.56 9.85 12.64
C PRO A 127 10.06 11.10 11.93
N LEU A 128 10.32 10.99 10.63
CA LEU A 128 10.70 12.10 9.77
C LEU A 128 9.49 12.95 9.33
N ILE A 129 8.29 12.40 9.48
CA ILE A 129 7.03 12.98 9.02
C ILE A 129 5.97 12.80 10.11
N ASN A 130 4.92 13.63 10.08
CA ASN A 130 3.76 13.42 10.94
C ASN A 130 2.95 12.21 10.44
N PRO A 131 2.63 11.21 11.29
CA PRO A 131 1.77 10.08 10.92
C PRO A 131 0.42 10.48 10.28
N GLU A 132 -0.12 11.64 10.65
CA GLU A 132 -1.38 12.16 10.11
C GLU A 132 -1.28 12.61 8.65
N ASP A 133 -0.06 12.85 8.16
CA ASP A 133 0.21 13.21 6.78
C ASP A 133 0.28 12.01 5.84
N VAL A 134 0.35 10.80 6.39
CA VAL A 134 0.36 9.57 5.60
C VAL A 134 -1.02 9.29 5.01
N LEU A 135 -1.04 9.14 3.70
CA LEU A 135 -2.11 8.54 2.91
C LEU A 135 -1.78 7.07 2.68
N LEU A 136 -2.69 6.19 3.07
CA LEU A 136 -2.51 4.76 2.82
C LEU A 136 -2.50 4.50 1.32
N PRO A 137 -1.53 3.74 0.79
CA PRO A 137 -1.46 3.44 -0.63
C PRO A 137 -2.51 2.38 -0.97
N PRO A 138 -3.69 2.74 -1.52
CA PRO A 138 -4.77 1.78 -1.67
C PRO A 138 -4.36 0.69 -2.65
N LEU A 139 -3.55 1.05 -3.68
CA LEU A 139 -3.03 0.12 -4.66
C LEU A 139 -2.14 -0.98 -4.06
N HIS A 140 -1.20 -0.66 -3.18
CA HIS A 140 -0.30 -1.68 -2.61
C HIS A 140 -1.04 -2.64 -1.67
N ILE A 141 -2.02 -2.13 -0.92
CA ILE A 141 -2.89 -2.96 -0.06
C ILE A 141 -3.72 -3.91 -0.93
N LYS A 142 -4.39 -3.35 -1.94
CA LYS A 142 -5.14 -4.07 -2.96
C LYS A 142 -4.33 -5.22 -3.56
N LEU A 143 -3.17 -4.92 -4.15
CA LEU A 143 -2.29 -5.91 -4.76
C LEU A 143 -1.87 -7.02 -3.77
N GLY A 144 -1.56 -6.65 -2.52
CA GLY A 144 -1.22 -7.60 -1.46
C GLY A 144 -2.36 -8.53 -1.07
N LEU A 145 -3.58 -8.01 -0.96
CA LEU A 145 -4.78 -8.82 -0.65
C LEU A 145 -5.08 -9.81 -1.77
N MET A 146 -5.05 -9.37 -3.03
CA MET A 146 -5.27 -10.25 -4.17
C MET A 146 -4.22 -11.36 -4.23
N LYS A 147 -2.95 -11.01 -3.97
CA LYS A 147 -1.87 -11.99 -3.88
C LYS A 147 -2.16 -13.06 -2.82
N ASN A 148 -2.56 -12.65 -1.63
CA ASN A 148 -2.86 -13.58 -0.53
C ASN A 148 -4.09 -14.44 -0.83
N PHE A 149 -5.14 -13.84 -1.40
CA PHE A 149 -6.34 -14.55 -1.83
C PHE A 149 -5.98 -15.67 -2.80
N VAL A 150 -5.29 -15.35 -3.91
CA VAL A 150 -4.91 -16.37 -4.89
C VAL A 150 -3.98 -17.40 -4.31
N LYS A 151 -3.06 -17.03 -3.41
CA LYS A 151 -2.18 -17.98 -2.72
C LYS A 151 -2.97 -19.00 -1.87
N ALA A 152 -4.03 -18.56 -1.20
CA ALA A 152 -4.88 -19.40 -0.37
C ALA A 152 -5.85 -20.28 -1.18
N MET A 153 -6.14 -19.95 -2.45
CA MET A 153 -7.02 -20.76 -3.30
C MET A 153 -6.49 -22.19 -3.50
N ASN A 154 -7.43 -23.12 -3.64
CA ASN A 154 -7.16 -24.50 -4.02
C ASN A 154 -6.61 -24.54 -5.46
N LYS A 155 -5.35 -24.96 -5.62
CA LYS A 155 -4.66 -24.97 -6.92
C LYS A 155 -5.23 -25.95 -7.93
N ASN A 156 -6.03 -26.90 -7.46
CA ASN A 156 -6.76 -27.87 -8.28
C ASN A 156 -8.25 -27.54 -8.37
N GLY A 157 -8.71 -26.47 -7.71
CA GLY A 157 -10.11 -26.05 -7.69
C GLY A 157 -10.51 -25.28 -8.95
N ASP A 158 -11.82 -25.23 -9.20
CA ASP A 158 -12.39 -24.61 -10.39
C ASP A 158 -12.04 -23.12 -10.50
N GLY A 159 -12.05 -22.38 -9.39
CA GLY A 159 -11.63 -20.97 -9.36
C GLY A 159 -10.19 -20.77 -9.85
N PHE A 160 -9.24 -21.59 -9.40
CA PHE A 160 -7.84 -21.45 -9.83
C PHE A 160 -7.65 -21.84 -11.30
N CYS A 161 -8.35 -22.89 -11.75
CA CYS A 161 -8.40 -23.28 -13.16
C CYS A 161 -9.00 -22.17 -14.04
N TYR A 162 -10.04 -21.49 -13.54
CA TYR A 162 -10.66 -20.37 -14.23
C TYR A 162 -9.70 -19.19 -14.40
N LEU A 163 -8.92 -18.84 -13.38
CA LEU A 163 -7.89 -17.79 -13.47
C LEU A 163 -6.90 -18.04 -14.62
N LYS A 164 -6.46 -19.29 -14.80
CA LYS A 164 -5.57 -19.67 -15.92
C LYS A 164 -6.25 -19.48 -17.28
N LYS A 165 -7.51 -19.88 -17.39
CA LYS A 165 -8.30 -19.76 -18.63
C LYS A 165 -8.58 -18.29 -18.98
N LYS A 166 -8.93 -17.48 -17.99
CA LYS A 166 -9.26 -16.06 -18.16
C LYS A 166 -8.05 -15.21 -18.53
N PHE A 167 -6.88 -15.57 -18.01
CA PHE A 167 -5.63 -14.85 -18.28
C PHE A 167 -4.59 -15.76 -18.98
N PRO A 168 -4.85 -16.21 -20.22
CA PRO A 168 -3.98 -17.16 -20.92
C PRO A 168 -2.58 -16.58 -21.21
N ASN A 169 -2.46 -15.26 -21.23
CA ASN A 169 -1.20 -14.54 -21.46
C ASN A 169 -0.38 -14.33 -20.17
N ILE A 170 -0.88 -14.74 -18.99
CA ILE A 170 -0.14 -14.71 -17.73
C ILE A 170 0.40 -16.11 -17.47
N SER A 171 1.69 -16.22 -17.15
CA SER A 171 2.29 -17.51 -16.86
C SER A 171 1.70 -18.14 -15.59
N ASP A 172 1.62 -19.47 -15.58
CA ASP A 172 1.19 -20.27 -14.42
C ASP A 172 1.92 -19.87 -13.13
N ALA A 173 3.22 -19.57 -13.22
CA ALA A 173 4.02 -19.14 -12.07
C ALA A 173 3.53 -17.79 -11.50
N LYS A 174 3.20 -16.82 -12.37
CA LYS A 174 2.67 -15.53 -11.95
C LYS A 174 1.26 -15.66 -11.35
N ILE A 175 0.40 -16.50 -11.93
CA ILE A 175 -0.93 -16.78 -11.39
C ILE A 175 -0.81 -17.46 -10.01
N LYS A 176 0.04 -18.48 -9.87
CA LYS A 176 0.28 -19.15 -8.57
C LYS A 176 0.73 -18.18 -7.48
N GLU A 177 1.59 -17.23 -7.84
CA GLU A 177 2.08 -16.19 -6.94
C GLU A 177 1.10 -15.02 -6.75
N GLY A 178 -0.06 -15.04 -7.40
CA GLY A 178 -1.07 -13.99 -7.30
C GLY A 178 -0.60 -12.63 -7.86
N ILE A 179 0.27 -12.65 -8.87
CA ILE A 179 0.84 -11.45 -9.48
C ILE A 179 -0.10 -10.95 -10.58
N PHE A 180 -0.88 -9.94 -10.26
CA PHE A 180 -1.80 -9.25 -11.18
C PHE A 180 -1.56 -7.75 -11.17
N VAL A 181 -1.91 -7.06 -12.26
CA VAL A 181 -1.96 -5.60 -12.30
C VAL A 181 -3.37 -5.08 -12.01
N GLY A 182 -3.48 -3.81 -11.60
CA GLY A 182 -4.76 -3.19 -11.24
C GLY A 182 -5.91 -3.46 -12.23
N PRO A 183 -5.73 -3.28 -13.56
CA PRO A 183 -6.77 -3.57 -14.54
C PRO A 183 -7.24 -5.04 -14.55
N GLN A 184 -6.32 -6.00 -14.40
CA GLN A 184 -6.66 -7.43 -14.35
C GLN A 184 -7.51 -7.74 -13.13
N ILE A 185 -7.19 -7.14 -11.99
CA ILE A 185 -7.94 -7.37 -10.75
C ILE A 185 -9.34 -6.76 -10.85
N ARG A 186 -9.48 -5.54 -11.39
CA ARG A 186 -10.80 -4.93 -11.62
C ARG A 186 -11.66 -5.78 -12.56
N ASN A 187 -11.07 -6.28 -13.65
CA ASN A 187 -11.77 -7.16 -14.59
C ASN A 187 -12.19 -8.49 -13.94
N LEU A 188 -11.39 -9.00 -13.01
CA LEU A 188 -11.73 -10.20 -12.26
C LEU A 188 -12.85 -9.94 -11.24
N LEU A 189 -12.78 -8.83 -10.49
CA LEU A 189 -13.79 -8.48 -9.48
C LEU A 189 -15.15 -8.11 -10.08
N ALA A 190 -15.19 -7.75 -11.35
CA ALA A 190 -16.43 -7.51 -12.09
C ALA A 190 -16.98 -8.76 -12.78
N ASP A 191 -16.35 -9.93 -12.60
CA ASP A 191 -16.71 -11.17 -13.28
C ASP A 191 -17.48 -12.11 -12.38
N GLU A 192 -18.80 -12.12 -12.56
CA GLU A 192 -19.72 -13.00 -11.86
C GLU A 192 -19.44 -14.48 -12.11
N GLU A 193 -18.91 -14.85 -13.28
CA GLU A 193 -18.57 -16.26 -13.57
C GLU A 193 -17.41 -16.71 -12.69
N PHE A 194 -16.40 -15.86 -12.50
CA PHE A 194 -15.30 -16.19 -11.59
C PHE A 194 -15.81 -16.41 -10.16
N GLU A 195 -16.71 -15.56 -9.68
CA GLU A 195 -17.29 -15.69 -8.34
C GLU A 195 -17.98 -17.05 -8.16
N GLN A 196 -18.72 -17.50 -9.17
CA GLN A 196 -19.40 -18.80 -9.17
C GLN A 196 -18.44 -20.00 -9.21
N LYS A 197 -17.19 -19.81 -9.65
CA LYS A 197 -16.15 -20.87 -9.62
C LYS A 197 -15.44 -20.99 -8.28
N LEU A 198 -15.64 -20.03 -7.36
CA LEU A 198 -15.06 -20.08 -6.03
C LEU A 198 -15.82 -21.08 -5.16
N ASN A 199 -15.09 -21.91 -4.42
CA ASN A 199 -15.73 -22.83 -3.49
C ASN A 199 -16.18 -22.11 -2.19
N PRO A 200 -17.06 -22.71 -1.37
CA PRO A 200 -17.56 -22.07 -0.15
C PRO A 200 -16.51 -21.69 0.90
N ILE A 201 -15.30 -22.28 0.84
CA ILE A 201 -14.18 -21.91 1.72
C ILE A 201 -13.46 -20.67 1.17
N GLU A 202 -13.35 -20.56 -0.15
CA GLU A 202 -12.69 -19.44 -0.84
C GLU A 202 -13.54 -18.17 -0.84
N ASN A 203 -14.87 -18.32 -0.92
CA ASN A 203 -15.81 -17.20 -0.91
C ASN A 203 -17.06 -17.54 -0.07
N PRO A 204 -16.93 -17.64 1.26
CA PRO A 204 -18.06 -17.91 2.13
C PRO A 204 -19.10 -16.79 1.99
N HIS A 205 -20.26 -17.14 1.42
CA HIS A 205 -21.40 -16.24 1.19
C HIS A 205 -21.08 -14.97 0.38
N GLY A 206 -20.13 -15.00 -0.56
CA GLY A 206 -19.80 -13.81 -1.37
C GLY A 206 -18.90 -12.78 -0.66
N HIS A 207 -18.65 -12.97 0.64
CA HIS A 207 -18.09 -11.93 1.50
C HIS A 207 -16.64 -11.55 1.16
N VAL A 208 -15.84 -12.52 0.70
CA VAL A 208 -14.44 -12.24 0.30
C VAL A 208 -14.43 -11.39 -0.96
N PHE A 209 -15.33 -11.68 -1.89
CA PHE A 209 -15.46 -10.94 -3.14
C PHE A 209 -15.99 -9.54 -2.90
N GLU A 210 -17.03 -9.39 -2.09
CA GLU A 210 -17.60 -8.10 -1.68
C GLU A 210 -16.55 -7.23 -0.95
N MET A 211 -15.80 -7.81 -0.01
CA MET A 211 -14.74 -7.09 0.69
C MET A 211 -13.63 -6.64 -0.27
N LEU A 212 -13.19 -7.52 -1.19
CA LEU A 212 -12.23 -7.15 -2.21
C LEU A 212 -12.80 -6.10 -3.15
N PHE A 213 -14.06 -6.18 -3.53
CA PHE A 213 -14.76 -5.23 -4.40
C PHE A 213 -14.81 -3.83 -3.78
N VAL A 214 -15.30 -3.71 -2.54
CA VAL A 214 -15.34 -2.45 -1.78
C VAL A 214 -13.94 -1.85 -1.65
N ILE A 215 -12.96 -2.66 -1.25
CA ILE A 215 -11.57 -2.20 -1.12
C ILE A 215 -11.06 -1.74 -2.49
N PHE A 216 -11.24 -2.51 -3.56
CA PHE A 216 -10.64 -2.25 -4.88
C PHE A 216 -11.32 -1.16 -5.70
N LEU A 217 -12.62 -0.99 -5.59
CA LEU A 217 -13.41 -0.10 -6.44
C LEU A 217 -13.88 1.17 -5.71
N GLU A 218 -14.12 1.12 -4.40
CA GLU A 218 -14.70 2.26 -3.66
C GLU A 218 -13.68 3.06 -2.84
N ALA A 219 -12.49 2.50 -2.53
CA ALA A 219 -11.47 3.18 -1.70
C ALA A 219 -10.68 4.31 -2.41
N THR A 220 -11.35 5.15 -3.21
CA THR A 220 -10.82 6.42 -3.77
C THR A 220 -11.43 7.66 -3.10
N GLY A 221 -11.79 7.57 -1.82
CA GLY A 221 -12.25 8.70 -1.00
C GLY A 221 -11.35 8.95 0.22
N PRO A 222 -11.27 10.19 0.73
CA PRO A 222 -10.46 10.52 1.90
C PRO A 222 -11.01 9.84 3.16
N LYS A 223 -10.08 9.43 4.03
CA LYS A 223 -10.27 8.79 5.35
C LYS A 223 -11.64 9.09 6.00
N THR A 224 -12.58 8.15 5.89
CA THR A 224 -13.63 7.97 6.91
C THR A 224 -13.86 6.47 7.10
N MET A 225 -13.17 5.91 8.09
CA MET A 225 -13.67 4.74 8.79
C MET A 225 -14.74 5.28 9.74
N LYS A 226 -16.02 5.06 9.44
CA LYS A 226 -17.11 5.27 10.39
C LYS A 226 -18.09 4.10 10.30
N SER A 227 -18.19 3.43 11.46
CA SER A 227 -19.18 2.49 11.99
C SER A 227 -19.89 1.56 11.00
#